data_AF-A0A2K1R288-F1
#
_entry.id   AF-A0A2K1R288-F1
#
_cell.length_a   1.000
_cell.length_b   1.000
_cell.length_c   1.000
_cell.angle_alpha   90.00
_cell.angle_beta   90.00
_cell.angle_gamma   90.00
#
_symmetry.space_group_name_H-M   'P 1'
#
loop_
_entity.id
_entity.type
_entity.pdbx_description
1 polymer ?
#
loop_
_entity_poly.entity_id
_entity_poly.type
_entity_poly.pdbx_seq_one_letter_code
_entity_poly.pdbx_strand_id
1 'polypeptide(L)'
;MISVYTIAAVWLAILVGYKVVTALREAYFTPLSKVPGPWHARWTSLRLKYAIITGTRTDYIHSLHAEYGPFVRINPDEVAVADLKATKEIHKIGAGFTKADRQYLNMRTGAPDGPLGLFNMVGKSHAARRKLFSRGFAQNQLREQWEPVVFERVQLAMRRMKEDSAANGKTDILKWLLLMATDVSANVMFGDSFHMLEAGEKSDYVRAIEHSVLAAALMTEVYPIWKVCRYVPLQSFKDIFHTNQILLEQGRQAMMKVKATPHASNIFDQIAAQAEKEDEKLTEIDAISEAGNLILAGTDTTANTSTYMIWAILKNAKAREALEKELDSVEGPLTDAKLEQLPILGACIDETLRLYGAAPASEPRVVPKGGATLGEYFFPEGTVLSTQAWTMHRQPELFSEPYKFDIFRWLDGRVTPVAKQAMAPFGHGATVCVGMHLAKMELRLTAALFFTELNVTCKPHPGVKYSSNDGIGLAANLFIINKCTLSTMSETDKQPSGKGPDQAFTDFYLQQATKEFGDDLAKLQKAPDFKDGSLEVLVEALKQGQSSFDAADRARIGQDVLERISRGE
;
A
#
# COMPACT_ATOMS: atom_id res chain seq x y z
N MET A 1 32.87 -54.52 15.13
CA MET A 1 32.72 -53.06 15.39
C MET A 1 31.66 -52.54 14.43
N ILE A 2 30.56 -51.98 14.91
CA ILE A 2 29.56 -51.35 14.04
C ILE A 2 30.21 -50.08 13.48
N SER A 3 30.22 -49.95 12.15
CA SER A 3 30.81 -48.79 11.48
C SER A 3 30.02 -47.53 11.83
N VAL A 4 30.72 -46.41 12.03
CA VAL A 4 30.11 -45.08 12.29
C VAL A 4 29.10 -44.72 11.20
N TYR A 5 29.34 -45.12 9.95
CA TYR A 5 28.42 -44.92 8.83
C TYR A 5 27.11 -45.70 8.99
N THR A 6 27.16 -46.91 9.53
CA THR A 6 25.96 -47.71 9.81
C THR A 6 25.11 -47.09 10.91
N ILE A 7 25.75 -46.57 11.97
CA ILE A 7 25.05 -45.86 13.06
C ILE A 7 24.40 -44.58 12.51
N ALA A 8 25.14 -43.79 11.72
CA ALA A 8 24.61 -42.57 11.10
C ALA A 8 23.44 -42.85 10.14
N ALA A 9 23.53 -43.90 9.33
CA ALA A 9 22.46 -44.30 8.41
C ALA A 9 21.19 -44.75 9.14
N VAL A 10 21.33 -45.50 10.24
CA VAL A 10 20.19 -45.90 11.09
C VAL A 10 19.52 -44.68 11.72
N TRP A 11 20.30 -43.74 12.27
CA TRP A 11 19.76 -42.49 12.82
C TRP A 11 19.05 -41.65 11.75
N LEU A 12 19.63 -41.54 10.55
CA LEU A 12 19.00 -40.83 9.45
C LEU A 12 17.68 -41.50 9.04
N ALA A 13 17.64 -42.83 8.95
CA ALA A 13 16.43 -43.58 8.64
C ALA A 13 15.35 -43.41 9.71
N ILE A 14 15.71 -43.41 11.00
CA ILE A 14 14.78 -43.13 12.10
C ILE A 14 14.23 -41.70 11.99
N LEU A 15 15.08 -40.70 11.73
CA LEU A 15 14.66 -39.31 11.58
C LEU A 15 13.73 -39.12 10.38
N VAL A 16 14.06 -39.71 9.23
CA VAL A 16 13.21 -39.68 8.02
C VAL A 16 11.89 -40.40 8.28
N GLY A 17 11.93 -41.60 8.87
CA GLY A 17 10.75 -42.37 9.24
C GLY A 17 9.83 -41.59 10.18
N TYR A 18 10.39 -40.98 11.24
CA TYR A 18 9.65 -40.11 12.16
C TYR A 18 8.98 -38.95 11.41
N LYS A 19 9.72 -38.25 10.53
CA LYS A 19 9.18 -37.14 9.74
C LYS A 19 8.06 -37.55 8.78
N VAL A 20 8.20 -38.70 8.14
CA VAL A 20 7.16 -39.26 7.25
C VAL A 20 5.91 -39.64 8.04
N VAL A 21 6.07 -40.30 9.19
CA VAL A 21 4.94 -40.67 10.06
C VAL A 21 4.23 -39.43 10.59
N THR A 22 4.96 -38.41 11.05
CA THR A 22 4.35 -37.15 11.50
C THR A 22 3.62 -36.43 10.37
N ALA A 23 4.21 -36.39 9.16
CA ALA A 23 3.57 -35.76 8.01
C ALA A 23 2.28 -36.50 7.59
N LEU A 24 2.29 -37.83 7.58
CA LEU A 24 1.10 -38.65 7.31
C LEU A 24 0.01 -38.42 8.37
N ARG A 25 0.40 -38.36 9.65
CA ARG A 25 -0.50 -38.06 10.75
C ARG A 25 -1.14 -36.69 10.59
N GLU A 26 -0.35 -35.65 10.33
CA GLU A 26 -0.82 -34.27 10.12
C GLU A 26 -1.70 -34.12 8.88
N ALA A 27 -1.38 -34.84 7.79
CA ALA A 27 -2.13 -34.79 6.55
C ALA A 27 -3.53 -35.41 6.66
N TYR A 28 -3.63 -36.60 7.29
CA TYR A 28 -4.86 -37.43 7.23
C TYR A 28 -5.52 -37.73 8.57
N PHE A 29 -4.77 -37.74 9.67
CA PHE A 29 -5.26 -38.19 10.98
C PHE A 29 -5.48 -37.06 11.98
N THR A 30 -5.51 -35.81 11.51
CA THR A 30 -5.86 -34.63 12.31
C THR A 30 -7.24 -34.10 11.93
N PRO A 31 -7.91 -33.33 12.81
CA PRO A 31 -9.15 -32.62 12.46
C PRO A 31 -9.02 -31.73 11.21
N LEU A 32 -7.81 -31.23 10.91
CA LEU A 32 -7.50 -30.40 9.74
C LEU A 32 -7.62 -31.15 8.40
N SER A 33 -7.66 -32.48 8.41
CA SER A 33 -7.88 -33.29 7.19
C SER A 33 -9.25 -33.02 6.54
N LYS A 34 -10.23 -32.55 7.34
CA LYS A 34 -11.60 -32.23 6.88
C LYS A 34 -11.69 -30.86 6.19
N VAL A 35 -10.74 -29.96 6.45
CA VAL A 35 -10.74 -28.61 5.88
C VAL A 35 -10.33 -28.69 4.40
N PRO A 36 -11.13 -28.13 3.47
CA PRO A 36 -10.81 -28.18 2.05
C PRO A 36 -9.59 -27.31 1.73
N GLY A 37 -8.94 -27.58 0.60
CA GLY A 37 -7.79 -26.83 0.12
C GLY A 37 -6.93 -27.65 -0.85
N PRO A 38 -5.90 -27.02 -1.44
CA PRO A 38 -5.02 -27.70 -2.39
C PRO A 38 -4.40 -28.96 -1.80
N TRP A 39 -4.26 -30.01 -2.61
CA TRP A 39 -3.73 -31.30 -2.16
C TRP A 39 -2.35 -31.18 -1.49
N HIS A 40 -1.50 -30.27 -1.97
CA HIS A 40 -0.16 -30.05 -1.44
C HIS A 40 -0.16 -29.35 -0.08
N ALA A 41 -1.21 -28.59 0.27
CA ALA A 41 -1.30 -27.84 1.51
C ALA A 41 -1.33 -28.75 2.75
N ARG A 42 -1.66 -30.03 2.57
CA ARG A 42 -1.60 -31.05 3.63
C ARG A 42 -0.18 -31.48 3.98
N TRP A 43 0.77 -31.27 3.07
CA TRP A 43 2.13 -31.82 3.16
C TRP A 43 3.21 -30.77 3.25
N THR A 44 3.01 -29.61 2.63
CA THR A 44 4.09 -28.65 2.44
C THR A 44 3.62 -27.21 2.42
N SER A 45 4.45 -26.34 2.99
CA SER A 45 4.33 -24.88 2.95
C SER A 45 4.92 -24.26 1.68
N LEU A 46 5.61 -25.04 0.83
CA LEU A 46 6.47 -24.50 -0.24
C LEU A 46 5.73 -23.56 -1.20
N ARG A 47 4.50 -23.90 -1.60
CA ARG A 47 3.71 -23.04 -2.50
C ARG A 47 3.31 -21.72 -1.84
N LEU A 48 2.96 -21.75 -0.55
CA LEU A 48 2.64 -20.55 0.22
C LEU A 48 3.88 -19.68 0.44
N LYS A 49 5.03 -20.31 0.75
CA LYS A 49 6.33 -19.63 0.85
C LYS A 49 6.75 -18.97 -0.46
N TYR A 50 6.57 -19.66 -1.58
CA TYR A 50 6.80 -19.08 -2.90
C TYR A 50 5.91 -17.86 -3.12
N ALA A 51 4.63 -17.91 -2.73
CA ALA A 51 3.74 -16.76 -2.80
C ALA A 51 4.21 -15.59 -1.90
N ILE A 52 4.76 -15.87 -0.71
CA ILE A 52 5.34 -14.85 0.17
C ILE A 52 6.57 -14.19 -0.48
N ILE A 53 7.53 -14.99 -0.95
CA ILE A 53 8.78 -14.49 -1.52
C ILE A 53 8.55 -13.69 -2.81
N THR A 54 7.51 -14.04 -3.58
CA THR A 54 7.12 -13.33 -4.80
C THR A 54 6.14 -12.19 -4.56
N GLY A 55 5.72 -11.93 -3.32
CA GLY A 55 4.75 -10.87 -3.00
C GLY A 55 3.30 -11.15 -3.41
N THR A 56 2.96 -12.39 -3.77
CA THR A 56 1.64 -12.79 -4.28
C THR A 56 0.77 -13.55 -3.25
N ARG A 57 1.16 -13.57 -1.96
CA ARG A 57 0.44 -14.32 -0.90
C ARG A 57 -1.04 -13.96 -0.83
N THR A 58 -1.36 -12.67 -0.84
CA THR A 58 -2.73 -12.18 -0.66
C THR A 58 -3.65 -12.65 -1.79
N ASP A 59 -3.22 -12.52 -3.05
CA ASP A 59 -4.00 -12.95 -4.21
C ASP A 59 -4.08 -14.47 -4.30
N TYR A 60 -3.00 -15.16 -3.96
CA TYR A 60 -3.01 -16.62 -3.89
C TYR A 60 -4.08 -17.11 -2.91
N ILE A 61 -4.09 -16.61 -1.66
CA ILE A 61 -5.11 -16.98 -0.67
C ILE A 61 -6.52 -16.57 -1.13
N HIS A 62 -6.66 -15.40 -1.76
CA HIS A 62 -7.92 -14.94 -2.31
C HIS A 62 -8.48 -15.89 -3.38
N SER A 63 -7.64 -16.32 -4.32
CA SER A 63 -8.01 -17.28 -5.37
C SER A 63 -8.45 -18.62 -4.78
N LEU A 64 -7.81 -19.07 -3.71
CA LEU A 64 -8.20 -20.31 -3.05
C LEU A 64 -9.55 -20.21 -2.35
N HIS A 65 -9.89 -19.05 -1.77
CA HIS A 65 -11.23 -18.85 -1.21
C HIS A 65 -12.32 -18.88 -2.27
N ALA A 66 -12.03 -18.41 -3.48
CA ALA A 66 -12.97 -18.51 -4.60
C ALA A 66 -13.20 -19.96 -5.06
N GLU A 67 -12.21 -20.85 -4.91
CA GLU A 67 -12.28 -22.26 -5.32
C GLU A 67 -12.82 -23.18 -4.22
N TYR A 68 -12.34 -23.02 -2.98
CA TYR A 68 -12.58 -23.97 -1.88
C TYR A 68 -13.58 -23.46 -0.82
N GLY A 69 -13.98 -22.19 -0.88
CA GLY A 69 -14.95 -21.60 0.04
C GLY A 69 -14.33 -20.87 1.25
N PRO A 70 -15.09 -20.66 2.34
CA PRO A 70 -14.72 -19.74 3.43
C PRO A 70 -13.62 -20.25 4.36
N PHE A 71 -13.37 -21.56 4.42
CA PHE A 71 -12.29 -22.15 5.21
C PHE A 71 -11.36 -22.93 4.29
N VAL A 72 -10.09 -22.57 4.21
CA VAL A 72 -9.14 -23.19 3.28
C VAL A 72 -7.84 -23.54 3.97
N ARG A 73 -7.43 -24.81 3.92
CA ARG A 73 -6.11 -25.24 4.36
C ARG A 73 -5.05 -24.77 3.37
N ILE A 74 -4.13 -23.91 3.82
CA ILE A 74 -3.07 -23.31 3.00
C ILE A 74 -1.66 -23.80 3.37
N ASN A 75 -1.53 -24.44 4.52
CA ASN A 75 -0.31 -25.01 5.09
C ASN A 75 -0.70 -26.25 5.95
N PRO A 76 0.19 -27.20 6.29
CA PRO A 76 -0.20 -28.34 7.12
C PRO A 76 -0.80 -27.93 8.47
N ASP A 77 -0.37 -26.80 9.01
CA ASP A 77 -0.76 -26.22 10.31
C ASP A 77 -1.50 -24.86 10.20
N GLU A 78 -1.81 -24.38 8.98
CA GLU A 78 -2.46 -23.07 8.77
C GLU A 78 -3.71 -23.17 7.88
N VAL A 79 -4.78 -22.51 8.33
CA VAL A 79 -6.06 -22.40 7.63
C VAL A 79 -6.39 -20.92 7.41
N ALA A 80 -6.62 -20.55 6.16
CA ALA A 80 -7.19 -19.26 5.78
C ALA A 80 -8.70 -19.24 6.04
N VAL A 81 -9.19 -18.16 6.63
CA VAL A 81 -10.58 -17.98 7.06
C VAL A 81 -11.14 -16.69 6.46
N ALA A 82 -12.19 -16.83 5.66
CA ALA A 82 -12.97 -15.76 5.05
C ALA A 82 -14.46 -15.84 5.44
N ASP A 83 -14.75 -16.31 6.66
CA ASP A 83 -16.10 -16.27 7.24
C ASP A 83 -16.18 -15.15 8.30
N LEU A 84 -17.13 -14.23 8.14
CA LEU A 84 -17.24 -13.05 9.01
C LEU A 84 -17.46 -13.41 10.48
N LYS A 85 -18.27 -14.44 10.76
CA LYS A 85 -18.56 -14.86 12.14
C LYS A 85 -17.31 -15.46 12.79
N ALA A 86 -16.60 -16.33 12.08
CA ALA A 86 -15.35 -16.91 12.53
C ALA A 86 -14.25 -15.85 12.70
N THR A 87 -14.11 -14.90 11.77
CA THR A 87 -13.17 -13.78 11.89
C THR A 87 -13.44 -12.97 13.15
N LYS A 88 -14.70 -12.66 13.45
CA LYS A 88 -15.06 -11.95 14.69
C LYS A 88 -14.70 -12.74 15.95
N GLU A 89 -14.97 -14.04 15.99
CA GLU A 89 -14.61 -14.87 17.16
C GLU A 89 -13.09 -15.03 17.32
N ILE A 90 -12.34 -15.18 16.22
CA ILE A 90 -10.87 -15.26 16.23
C ILE A 90 -10.25 -14.00 16.83
N HIS A 91 -10.78 -12.82 16.51
CA HIS A 91 -10.24 -11.54 16.99
C HIS A 91 -10.95 -10.97 18.22
N LYS A 92 -11.91 -11.70 18.79
CA LYS A 92 -12.67 -11.26 19.95
C LYS A 92 -11.77 -11.13 21.17
N ILE A 93 -11.92 -10.01 21.89
CA ILE A 93 -11.18 -9.76 23.13
C ILE A 93 -11.53 -10.84 24.15
N GLY A 94 -10.50 -11.51 24.69
CA GLY A 94 -10.66 -12.57 25.69
C GLY A 94 -10.93 -13.97 25.12
N ALA A 95 -11.00 -14.15 23.80
CA ALA A 95 -11.20 -15.48 23.19
C ALA A 95 -9.95 -16.39 23.25
N GLY A 96 -8.82 -15.89 23.73
CA GLY A 96 -7.60 -16.66 23.95
C GLY A 96 -6.69 -16.82 22.72
N PHE A 97 -7.15 -16.42 21.53
CA PHE A 97 -6.33 -16.40 20.33
C PHE A 97 -5.20 -15.37 20.44
N THR A 98 -3.97 -15.77 20.11
CA THR A 98 -2.77 -14.91 20.15
C THR A 98 -2.14 -14.78 18.76
N LYS A 99 -1.30 -13.76 18.54
CA LYS A 99 -0.52 -13.63 17.30
C LYS A 99 0.37 -14.86 17.12
N ALA A 100 0.55 -15.30 15.87
CA ALA A 100 1.42 -16.43 15.57
C ALA A 100 2.90 -16.07 15.65
N ASP A 101 3.63 -16.78 16.51
CA ASP A 101 5.04 -16.52 16.81
C ASP A 101 5.92 -16.46 15.56
N ARG A 102 5.76 -17.44 14.65
CA ARG A 102 6.55 -17.53 13.42
C ARG A 102 6.47 -16.26 12.60
N GLN A 103 5.28 -15.69 12.40
CA GLN A 103 5.06 -14.55 11.54
C GLN A 103 5.32 -13.20 12.24
N TYR A 104 5.10 -13.11 13.56
CA TYR A 104 5.18 -11.82 14.26
C TYR A 104 6.49 -11.60 15.03
N LEU A 105 7.10 -12.61 15.66
CA LEU A 105 8.25 -12.39 16.57
C LEU A 105 9.52 -11.93 15.86
N ASN A 106 9.68 -12.32 14.60
CA ASN A 106 10.83 -11.99 13.80
C ASN A 106 10.67 -10.67 13.03
N MET A 107 9.46 -10.09 12.98
CA MET A 107 9.21 -8.77 12.39
C MET A 107 9.45 -7.65 13.41
N ARG A 108 10.59 -7.70 14.09
CA ARG A 108 10.98 -6.70 15.09
C ARG A 108 12.27 -6.00 14.68
N THR A 109 12.36 -4.73 15.03
CA THR A 109 13.62 -4.00 15.00
C THR A 109 14.66 -4.75 15.82
N GLY A 110 15.84 -5.02 15.26
CA GLY A 110 16.86 -5.78 15.97
C GLY A 110 16.75 -7.31 15.87
N ALA A 111 15.87 -7.87 15.02
CA ALA A 111 15.66 -9.32 14.97
C ALA A 111 16.97 -10.12 14.75
N PRO A 112 17.15 -11.29 15.39
CA PRO A 112 16.19 -11.96 16.28
C PRO A 112 16.34 -11.59 17.77
N ASP A 113 17.22 -10.64 18.13
CA ASP A 113 17.63 -10.37 19.52
C ASP A 113 17.11 -9.02 20.07
N GLY A 114 16.53 -8.17 19.22
CA GLY A 114 15.99 -6.86 19.61
C GLY A 114 14.81 -6.94 20.59
N PRO A 115 14.43 -5.83 21.25
CA PRO A 115 13.29 -5.80 22.15
C PRO A 115 11.97 -6.01 21.39
N LEU A 116 10.97 -6.57 22.08
CA LEU A 116 9.63 -6.75 21.50
C LEU A 116 8.90 -5.40 21.50
N GLY A 117 8.39 -5.00 20.33
CA GLY A 117 7.49 -3.85 20.23
C GLY A 117 6.02 -4.25 20.39
N LEU A 118 5.13 -3.25 20.50
CA LEU A 118 3.68 -3.43 20.62
C LEU A 118 3.12 -4.31 19.49
N PHE A 119 3.69 -4.23 18.29
CA PHE A 119 3.31 -5.07 17.15
C PHE A 119 3.59 -6.57 17.39
N ASN A 120 4.65 -6.92 18.10
CA ASN A 120 5.08 -8.32 18.31
C ASN A 120 4.50 -8.92 19.60
N MET A 121 4.24 -8.09 20.62
CA MET A 121 3.77 -8.56 21.93
C MET A 121 2.40 -9.28 21.85
N VAL A 122 2.18 -10.18 22.81
CA VAL A 122 0.93 -10.96 22.99
C VAL A 122 0.45 -10.93 24.44
N GLY A 123 -0.83 -11.25 24.66
CA GLY A 123 -1.38 -11.48 26.00
C GLY A 123 -1.34 -10.25 26.92
N LYS A 124 -0.97 -10.46 28.19
CA LYS A 124 -1.00 -9.41 29.23
C LYS A 124 0.01 -8.29 28.99
N SER A 125 1.22 -8.61 28.54
CA SER A 125 2.25 -7.59 28.23
C SER A 125 1.80 -6.69 27.09
N HIS A 126 1.19 -7.26 26.04
CA HIS A 126 0.58 -6.46 24.98
C HIS A 126 -0.52 -5.55 25.52
N ALA A 127 -1.43 -6.06 26.36
CA ALA A 127 -2.54 -5.25 26.88
C ALA A 127 -2.03 -4.07 27.72
N ALA A 128 -1.01 -4.30 28.55
CA ALA A 128 -0.42 -3.28 29.40
C ALA A 128 0.35 -2.24 28.57
N ARG A 129 1.21 -2.69 27.64
CA ARG A 129 1.87 -1.81 26.66
C ARG A 129 0.86 -1.01 25.84
N ARG A 130 -0.20 -1.64 25.31
CA ARG A 130 -1.25 -0.96 24.54
C ARG A 130 -1.94 0.15 25.32
N LYS A 131 -2.20 -0.07 26.61
CA LYS A 131 -2.84 0.92 27.48
C LYS A 131 -2.02 2.21 27.56
N LEU A 132 -0.69 2.09 27.66
CA LEU A 132 0.22 3.24 27.68
C LEU A 132 0.11 4.08 26.39
N PHE A 133 0.13 3.43 25.22
CA PHE A 133 0.09 4.13 23.93
C PHE A 133 -1.29 4.68 23.56
N SER A 134 -2.38 4.04 24.01
CA SER A 134 -3.73 4.40 23.55
C SER A 134 -4.14 5.83 23.90
N ARG A 135 -3.56 6.43 24.95
CA ARG A 135 -3.83 7.82 25.33
C ARG A 135 -3.18 8.84 24.39
N GLY A 136 -1.93 8.61 24.00
CA GLY A 136 -1.20 9.49 23.08
C GLY A 136 -1.78 9.47 21.66
N PHE A 137 -2.37 8.34 21.25
CA PHE A 137 -3.03 8.17 19.96
C PHE A 137 -4.56 8.40 20.01
N ALA A 138 -5.09 8.91 21.13
CA ALA A 138 -6.50 9.27 21.21
C ALA A 138 -6.80 10.44 20.26
N GLN A 139 -7.96 10.41 19.62
CA GLN A 139 -8.32 11.40 18.59
C GLN A 139 -8.23 12.85 19.07
N ASN A 140 -8.77 13.16 20.26
CA ASN A 140 -8.73 14.51 20.81
C ASN A 140 -7.28 14.96 21.08
N GLN A 141 -6.44 14.05 21.60
CA GLN A 141 -5.03 14.32 21.84
C GLN A 141 -4.28 14.66 20.55
N LEU A 142 -4.54 13.90 19.49
CA LEU A 142 -3.95 14.13 18.17
C LEU A 142 -4.38 15.48 17.60
N ARG A 143 -5.66 15.85 17.72
CA ARG A 143 -6.16 17.15 17.25
C ARG A 143 -5.53 18.32 18.01
N GLU A 144 -5.48 18.23 19.33
CA GLU A 144 -4.98 19.32 20.17
C GLU A 144 -3.48 19.57 19.98
N GLN A 145 -2.67 18.51 19.78
CA GLN A 145 -1.22 18.63 19.80
C GLN A 145 -0.55 18.47 18.44
N TRP A 146 -1.10 17.64 17.56
CA TRP A 146 -0.40 17.15 16.38
C TRP A 146 -1.02 17.58 15.06
N GLU A 147 -2.31 17.94 15.04
CA GLU A 147 -2.97 18.42 13.82
C GLU A 147 -2.25 19.59 13.13
N PRO A 148 -1.74 20.63 13.84
CA PRO A 148 -0.98 21.70 13.19
C PRO A 148 0.27 21.19 12.46
N VAL A 149 0.97 20.22 13.06
CA VAL A 149 2.16 19.60 12.47
C VAL A 149 1.79 18.77 11.25
N VAL A 150 0.73 17.95 11.34
CA VAL A 150 0.24 17.15 10.21
C VAL A 150 -0.16 18.08 9.06
N PHE A 151 -0.92 19.15 9.35
CA PHE A 151 -1.35 20.13 8.37
C PHE A 151 -0.15 20.78 7.67
N GLU A 152 0.84 21.27 8.43
CA GLU A 152 2.05 21.90 7.87
C GLU A 152 2.81 20.95 6.94
N ARG A 153 3.00 19.69 7.35
CA ARG A 153 3.72 18.68 6.56
C ARG A 153 2.96 18.29 5.29
N VAL A 154 1.65 18.11 5.37
CA VAL A 154 0.82 17.87 4.18
C VAL A 154 0.88 19.05 3.23
N GLN A 155 0.77 20.28 3.74
CA GLN A 155 0.84 21.49 2.91
C GLN A 155 2.22 21.64 2.25
N LEU A 156 3.30 21.37 2.97
CA LEU A 156 4.65 21.36 2.41
C LEU A 156 4.79 20.29 1.32
N ALA A 157 4.22 19.10 1.52
CA ALA A 157 4.21 18.06 0.50
C ALA A 157 3.48 18.52 -0.78
N MET A 158 2.32 19.19 -0.65
CA MET A 158 1.61 19.76 -1.80
C MET A 158 2.46 20.82 -2.52
N ARG A 159 3.13 21.71 -1.79
CA ARG A 159 4.04 22.71 -2.38
C ARG A 159 5.20 22.06 -3.14
N ARG A 160 5.85 21.05 -2.53
CA ARG A 160 6.95 20.31 -3.18
C ARG A 160 6.51 19.56 -4.43
N MET A 161 5.31 18.96 -4.42
CA MET A 161 4.72 18.36 -5.61
C MET A 161 4.49 19.39 -6.73
N LYS A 162 4.05 20.62 -6.41
CA LYS A 162 3.90 21.72 -7.39
C LYS A 162 5.23 22.12 -8.00
N GLU A 163 6.24 22.31 -7.16
CA GLU A 163 7.60 22.70 -7.58
C GLU A 163 8.22 21.64 -8.49
N ASP A 164 8.17 20.37 -8.07
CA ASP A 164 8.68 19.23 -8.84
C ASP A 164 7.94 19.07 -10.18
N SER A 165 6.61 19.23 -10.16
CA SER A 165 5.80 19.22 -11.38
C SER A 165 6.10 20.39 -12.30
N ALA A 166 6.38 21.59 -11.77
CA ALA A 166 6.72 22.77 -12.57
C ALA A 166 8.08 22.59 -13.26
N ALA A 167 9.04 21.97 -12.57
CA ALA A 167 10.37 21.70 -13.10
C ALA A 167 10.36 20.56 -14.15
N ASN A 168 9.63 19.47 -13.87
CA ASN A 168 9.77 18.22 -14.64
C ASN A 168 8.56 17.91 -15.56
N GLY A 169 7.48 18.70 -15.50
CA GLY A 169 6.22 18.42 -16.19
C GLY A 169 5.48 17.17 -15.66
N LYS A 170 5.95 16.62 -14.54
CA LYS A 170 5.40 15.48 -13.80
C LYS A 170 5.93 15.48 -12.38
N THR A 171 5.23 14.81 -11.46
CA THR A 171 5.73 14.59 -10.10
C THR A 171 5.33 13.22 -9.61
N ASP A 172 6.21 12.60 -8.83
CA ASP A 172 5.95 11.33 -8.17
C ASP A 172 5.22 11.58 -6.84
N ILE A 173 3.90 11.38 -6.84
CA ILE A 173 3.05 11.59 -5.66
C ILE A 173 3.42 10.60 -4.55
N LEU A 174 3.77 9.35 -4.87
CA LEU A 174 4.14 8.35 -3.86
C LEU A 174 5.41 8.77 -3.12
N LYS A 175 6.42 9.26 -3.86
CA LYS A 175 7.63 9.82 -3.26
C LYS A 175 7.28 10.87 -2.21
N TRP A 176 6.56 11.93 -2.59
CA TRP A 176 6.29 13.05 -1.70
C TRP A 176 5.38 12.68 -0.52
N LEU A 177 4.40 11.79 -0.73
CA LEU A 177 3.55 11.29 0.36
C LEU A 177 4.31 10.38 1.33
N LEU A 178 5.29 9.61 0.86
CA LEU A 178 6.16 8.81 1.72
C LEU A 178 7.04 9.71 2.60
N LEU A 179 7.67 10.73 2.00
CA LEU A 179 8.46 11.71 2.78
C LEU A 179 7.56 12.43 3.81
N MET A 180 6.34 12.80 3.41
CA MET A 180 5.35 13.43 4.29
C MET A 180 4.98 12.55 5.48
N ALA A 181 4.50 11.33 5.23
CA ALA A 181 4.04 10.42 6.30
C ALA A 181 5.18 10.07 7.25
N THR A 182 6.42 10.00 6.75
CA THR A 182 7.59 9.75 7.58
C THR A 182 7.98 10.95 8.43
N ASP A 183 7.96 12.17 7.88
CA ASP A 183 8.23 13.37 8.68
C ASP A 183 7.15 13.59 9.74
N VAL A 184 5.87 13.37 9.41
CA VAL A 184 4.76 13.38 10.38
C VAL A 184 5.00 12.35 11.48
N SER A 185 5.29 11.10 11.11
CA SER A 185 5.53 10.04 12.09
C SER A 185 6.75 10.34 12.95
N ALA A 186 7.84 10.86 12.37
CA ALA A 186 9.03 11.28 13.10
C ALA A 186 8.72 12.44 14.05
N ASN A 187 7.95 13.45 13.63
CA ASN A 187 7.51 14.53 14.51
C ASN A 187 6.71 13.99 15.70
N VAL A 188 5.76 13.08 15.47
CA VAL A 188 4.93 12.53 16.55
C VAL A 188 5.75 11.63 17.49
N MET A 189 6.63 10.77 16.94
CA MET A 189 7.41 9.81 17.72
C MET A 189 8.62 10.43 18.40
N PHE A 190 9.38 11.26 17.69
CA PHE A 190 10.58 11.86 18.22
C PHE A 190 10.34 13.26 18.74
N GLY A 191 9.43 14.05 18.19
CA GLY A 191 9.26 15.47 18.56
C GLY A 191 9.95 16.42 17.56
N ASP A 192 10.63 15.85 16.57
CA ASP A 192 11.26 16.55 15.45
C ASP A 192 11.19 15.68 14.19
N SER A 193 11.25 16.29 13.02
CA SER A 193 11.22 15.60 11.72
C SER A 193 12.62 15.20 11.27
N PHE A 194 12.72 14.36 10.23
CA PHE A 194 14.00 14.15 9.54
C PHE A 194 14.24 15.18 8.43
N HIS A 195 13.33 16.15 8.28
CA HIS A 195 13.34 17.19 7.25
C HIS A 195 13.46 16.62 5.83
N MET A 196 12.83 15.47 5.59
CA MET A 196 12.93 14.77 4.31
C MET A 196 12.09 15.44 3.23
N LEU A 197 10.98 16.08 3.58
CA LEU A 197 10.20 16.92 2.66
C LEU A 197 11.01 18.13 2.18
N GLU A 198 11.78 18.74 3.08
CA GLU A 198 12.65 19.87 2.76
C GLU A 198 13.77 19.43 1.82
N ALA A 199 14.43 18.31 2.12
CA ALA A 199 15.54 17.76 1.33
C ALA A 199 15.08 17.11 0.01
N GLY A 200 13.85 16.59 -0.04
CA GLY A 200 13.32 15.84 -1.18
C GLY A 200 13.89 14.42 -1.33
N GLU A 201 14.53 13.88 -0.28
CA GLU A 201 15.15 12.57 -0.24
C GLU A 201 14.95 11.87 1.11
N LYS A 202 14.99 10.53 1.13
CA LYS A 202 14.90 9.75 2.37
C LYS A 202 16.15 9.94 3.21
N SER A 203 16.02 10.00 4.54
CA SER A 203 17.17 9.98 5.46
C SER A 203 17.81 8.59 5.55
N ASP A 204 19.08 8.54 5.93
CA ASP A 204 19.81 7.27 6.10
C ASP A 204 19.17 6.37 7.17
N TYR A 205 18.62 6.97 8.23
CA TYR A 205 17.90 6.27 9.30
C TYR A 205 16.70 5.49 8.77
N VAL A 206 15.86 6.14 7.94
CA VAL A 206 14.65 5.53 7.38
C VAL A 206 15.01 4.39 6.43
N ARG A 207 16.02 4.59 5.56
CA ARG A 207 16.52 3.53 4.67
C ARG A 207 17.03 2.31 5.45
N ALA A 208 17.73 2.55 6.57
CA ALA A 208 18.25 1.48 7.43
C ALA A 208 17.12 0.66 8.10
N ILE A 209 16.05 1.32 8.57
CA ILE A 209 14.86 0.63 9.13
C ILE A 209 14.18 -0.24 8.07
N GLU A 210 13.86 0.34 6.91
CA GLU A 210 13.15 -0.36 5.83
C GLU A 210 13.88 -1.66 5.42
N HIS A 211 15.20 -1.58 5.21
CA HIS A 211 16.02 -2.73 4.87
C HIS A 211 16.07 -3.77 5.99
N SER A 212 16.14 -3.33 7.25
CA SER A 212 16.20 -4.24 8.41
C SER A 212 14.94 -5.08 8.55
N VAL A 213 13.76 -4.46 8.40
CA VAL A 213 12.48 -5.17 8.53
C VAL A 213 12.20 -6.08 7.35
N LEU A 214 12.55 -5.66 6.12
CA LEU A 214 12.44 -6.52 4.94
C LEU A 214 13.34 -7.76 5.08
N ALA A 215 14.60 -7.57 5.52
CA ALA A 215 15.51 -8.66 5.79
C ALA A 215 14.92 -9.61 6.85
N ALA A 216 14.36 -9.08 7.94
CA ALA A 216 13.77 -9.88 9.00
C ALA A 216 12.55 -10.72 8.54
N ALA A 217 11.70 -10.14 7.70
CA ALA A 217 10.57 -10.84 7.08
C ALA A 217 11.04 -11.99 6.18
N LEU A 218 12.04 -11.76 5.32
CA LEU A 218 12.61 -12.80 4.46
C LEU A 218 13.30 -13.91 5.28
N MET A 219 14.10 -13.54 6.28
CA MET A 219 14.80 -14.48 7.16
C MET A 219 13.85 -15.45 7.88
N THR A 220 12.63 -15.02 8.16
CA THR A 220 11.59 -15.85 8.78
C THR A 220 11.18 -17.03 7.89
N GLU A 221 11.02 -16.80 6.59
CA GLU A 221 10.53 -17.84 5.68
C GLU A 221 11.62 -18.82 5.23
N VAL A 222 12.87 -18.34 5.16
CA VAL A 222 14.06 -19.13 4.79
C VAL A 222 14.96 -19.44 5.99
N TYR A 223 14.42 -19.46 7.21
CA TYR A 223 15.20 -19.62 8.45
C TYR A 223 16.23 -20.77 8.45
N PRO A 224 15.96 -21.98 7.90
CA PRO A 224 16.98 -23.03 7.80
C PRO A 224 18.17 -22.66 6.91
N ILE A 225 17.91 -21.95 5.81
CA ILE A 225 18.95 -21.43 4.91
C ILE A 225 19.76 -20.37 5.65
N TRP A 226 19.09 -19.49 6.39
CA TRP A 226 19.75 -18.45 7.19
C TRP A 226 20.72 -19.01 8.25
N LYS A 227 20.36 -20.11 8.92
CA LYS A 227 21.29 -20.79 9.86
C LYS A 227 22.59 -21.22 9.17
N VAL A 228 22.52 -21.66 7.92
CA VAL A 228 23.69 -22.06 7.13
C VAL A 228 24.45 -20.82 6.63
N CYS A 229 23.73 -19.79 6.17
CA CYS A 229 24.31 -18.53 5.70
C CYS A 229 25.11 -17.79 6.79
N ARG A 230 24.79 -17.97 8.09
CA ARG A 230 25.59 -17.39 9.20
C ARG A 230 27.05 -17.86 9.21
N TYR A 231 27.34 -19.02 8.63
CA TYR A 231 28.71 -19.55 8.52
C TYR A 231 29.42 -19.11 7.23
N VAL A 232 28.72 -18.42 6.33
CA VAL A 232 29.27 -17.94 5.06
C VAL A 232 29.78 -16.50 5.25
N PRO A 233 31.09 -16.24 5.09
CA PRO A 233 31.69 -14.94 5.40
C PRO A 233 31.48 -13.93 4.25
N LEU A 234 30.23 -13.63 3.87
CA LEU A 234 29.92 -12.56 2.91
C LEU A 234 29.62 -11.25 3.65
N GLN A 235 30.19 -10.14 3.16
CA GLN A 235 30.08 -8.82 3.78
C GLN A 235 28.62 -8.35 3.92
N SER A 236 27.79 -8.60 2.91
CA SER A 236 26.36 -8.23 2.92
C SER A 236 25.54 -8.88 4.05
N PHE A 237 25.96 -10.04 4.58
CA PHE A 237 25.31 -10.64 5.74
C PHE A 237 25.75 -10.02 7.07
N LYS A 238 26.99 -9.50 7.15
CA LYS A 238 27.49 -8.81 8.34
C LYS A 238 26.83 -7.43 8.49
N ASP A 239 26.59 -6.74 7.39
CA ASP A 239 25.97 -5.41 7.39
C ASP A 239 24.55 -5.42 7.97
N ILE A 240 23.78 -6.50 7.75
CA ILE A 240 22.44 -6.70 8.35
C ILE A 240 22.51 -6.73 9.90
N PHE A 241 23.54 -7.34 10.48
CA PHE A 241 23.73 -7.39 11.94
C PHE A 241 24.29 -6.07 12.52
N HIS A 242 25.10 -5.34 11.75
CA HIS A 242 25.62 -4.02 12.14
C HIS A 242 24.56 -2.91 12.05
N THR A 243 23.55 -3.07 11.20
CA THR A 243 22.45 -2.09 11.03
C THR A 243 21.67 -1.88 12.33
N ASN A 244 21.54 -2.91 13.17
CA ASN A 244 20.85 -2.81 14.46
C ASN A 244 21.53 -1.83 15.44
N GLN A 245 22.87 -1.77 15.45
CA GLN A 245 23.59 -0.84 16.32
C GLN A 245 23.49 0.61 15.81
N ILE A 246 23.58 0.79 14.49
CA ILE A 246 23.38 2.10 13.85
C ILE A 246 21.98 2.63 14.15
N LEU A 247 20.98 1.75 14.07
CA LEU A 247 19.58 2.10 14.29
C LEU A 247 19.31 2.52 15.74
N LEU A 248 19.84 1.78 16.71
CA LEU A 248 19.72 2.12 18.12
C LEU A 248 20.46 3.42 18.45
N GLU A 249 21.66 3.63 17.91
CA GLU A 249 22.43 4.84 18.16
C GLU A 249 21.75 6.07 17.54
N GLN A 250 21.33 6.00 16.27
CA GLN A 250 20.61 7.10 15.63
C GLN A 250 19.27 7.40 16.31
N GLY A 251 18.53 6.37 16.73
CA GLY A 251 17.31 6.55 17.51
C GLY A 251 17.58 7.19 18.88
N ARG A 252 18.69 6.84 19.54
CA ARG A 252 19.12 7.47 20.79
C ARG A 252 19.47 8.95 20.59
N GLN A 253 20.18 9.27 19.52
CA GLN A 253 20.51 10.67 19.18
C GLN A 253 19.25 11.49 18.90
N ALA A 254 18.27 10.94 18.18
CA ALA A 254 16.98 11.59 17.93
C ALA A 254 16.23 11.87 19.25
N MET A 255 16.14 10.87 20.13
CA MET A 255 15.51 11.02 21.45
C MET A 255 16.24 12.01 22.36
N MET A 256 17.59 12.04 22.33
CA MET A 256 18.38 13.00 23.12
C MET A 256 18.19 14.44 22.62
N LYS A 257 18.16 14.66 21.31
CA LYS A 257 17.93 15.98 20.70
C LYS A 257 16.60 16.57 21.17
N VAL A 258 15.57 15.73 21.29
CA VAL A 258 14.24 16.18 21.69
C VAL A 258 14.20 16.52 23.16
N LYS A 259 14.76 15.67 24.03
CA LYS A 259 14.89 15.98 25.47
C LYS A 259 15.67 17.28 25.73
N ALA A 260 16.60 17.64 24.84
CA ALA A 260 17.38 18.86 24.92
C ALA A 260 16.67 20.10 24.36
N THR A 261 15.56 19.95 23.63
CA THR A 261 14.84 21.05 22.98
C THR A 261 13.69 21.55 23.86
N PRO A 262 13.72 22.81 24.34
CA PRO A 262 12.64 23.37 25.15
C PRO A 262 11.30 23.33 24.41
N HIS A 263 10.24 22.87 25.07
CA HIS A 263 8.88 22.71 24.52
C HIS A 263 8.70 21.67 23.42
N ALA A 264 9.75 20.92 23.04
CA ALA A 264 9.56 19.74 22.20
C ALA A 264 8.88 18.66 23.04
N SER A 265 7.69 18.23 22.62
CA SER A 265 6.98 17.10 23.20
C SER A 265 6.84 16.02 22.14
N ASN A 266 6.99 14.76 22.52
CA ASN A 266 6.65 13.63 21.69
C ASN A 266 5.62 12.73 22.39
N ILE A 267 5.12 11.73 21.66
CA ILE A 267 4.14 10.80 22.22
C ILE A 267 4.73 9.97 23.37
N PHE A 268 6.05 9.79 23.42
CA PHE A 268 6.74 9.05 24.48
C PHE A 268 6.86 9.84 25.78
N ASP A 269 6.84 11.17 25.76
CA ASP A 269 6.81 11.98 26.99
C ASP A 269 5.51 11.75 27.76
N GLN A 270 4.40 11.60 27.03
CA GLN A 270 3.09 11.26 27.61
C GLN A 270 3.05 9.82 28.12
N ILE A 271 3.67 8.91 27.37
CA ILE A 271 3.80 7.50 27.77
C ILE A 271 4.67 7.40 29.03
N ALA A 272 5.77 8.15 29.13
CA ALA A 272 6.63 8.20 30.29
C ALA A 272 5.89 8.76 31.52
N ALA A 273 5.16 9.87 31.38
CA ALA A 273 4.35 10.44 32.45
C ALA A 273 3.22 9.50 32.92
N GLN A 274 2.72 8.63 32.04
CA GLN A 274 1.73 7.60 32.39
C GLN A 274 2.39 6.38 33.05
N ALA A 275 3.56 5.97 32.56
CA ALA A 275 4.36 4.89 33.12
C ALA A 275 4.86 5.20 34.54
N GLU A 276 5.01 6.47 34.92
CA GLU A 276 5.27 6.87 36.31
C GLU A 276 4.08 6.62 37.25
N LYS A 277 2.85 6.57 36.71
CA LYS A 277 1.61 6.32 37.48
C LYS A 277 1.24 4.85 37.53
N GLU A 278 1.89 4.00 36.72
CA GLU A 278 1.64 2.56 36.63
C GLU A 278 2.90 1.79 37.07
N ASP A 279 2.78 0.51 37.44
CA ASP A 279 3.94 -0.30 37.88
C ASP A 279 4.78 -0.85 36.71
N GLU A 280 4.58 -0.29 35.49
CA GLU A 280 5.27 -0.71 34.27
C GLU A 280 6.02 0.48 33.68
N LYS A 281 7.36 0.41 33.71
CA LYS A 281 8.25 1.44 33.15
C LYS A 281 8.69 1.06 31.75
N LEU A 282 8.54 1.99 30.81
CA LEU A 282 9.15 1.88 29.49
C LEU A 282 10.65 2.18 29.62
N THR A 283 11.52 1.24 29.26
CA THR A 283 12.97 1.50 29.24
C THR A 283 13.32 2.43 28.08
N GLU A 284 14.48 3.11 28.13
CA GLU A 284 14.94 3.95 27.03
C GLU A 284 15.08 3.16 25.72
N ILE A 285 15.57 1.92 25.81
CA ILE A 285 15.70 1.01 24.66
C ILE A 285 14.33 0.60 24.11
N ASP A 286 13.36 0.33 24.99
CA ASP A 286 11.99 0.06 24.55
C ASP A 286 11.39 1.25 23.82
N ALA A 287 11.58 2.47 24.34
CA ALA A 287 11.08 3.69 23.72
C ALA A 287 11.68 3.91 22.32
N ILE A 288 13.00 3.78 22.19
CA ILE A 288 13.70 3.94 20.90
C ILE A 288 13.22 2.89 19.88
N SER A 289 13.11 1.62 20.30
CA SER A 289 12.66 0.55 19.41
C SER A 289 11.20 0.73 18.99
N GLU A 290 10.33 1.08 19.93
CA GLU A 290 8.91 1.36 19.63
C GLU A 290 8.76 2.56 18.70
N ALA A 291 9.55 3.61 18.89
CA ALA A 291 9.54 4.78 18.00
C ALA A 291 9.90 4.40 16.57
N GLY A 292 10.97 3.61 16.38
CA GLY A 292 11.36 3.09 15.07
C GLY A 292 10.27 2.23 14.42
N ASN A 293 9.65 1.32 15.19
CA ASN A 293 8.54 0.48 14.71
C ASN A 293 7.32 1.33 14.30
N LEU A 294 6.98 2.36 15.07
CA LEU A 294 5.84 3.24 14.80
C LEU A 294 6.08 4.16 13.61
N ILE A 295 7.31 4.64 13.40
CA ILE A 295 7.67 5.41 12.21
C ILE A 295 7.48 4.55 10.95
N LEU A 296 8.01 3.32 10.94
CA LEU A 296 7.83 2.43 9.79
C LEU A 296 6.34 2.11 9.56
N ALA A 297 5.60 1.82 10.63
CA ALA A 297 4.18 1.51 10.54
C ALA A 297 3.35 2.70 10.03
N GLY A 298 3.68 3.93 10.43
CA GLY A 298 2.99 5.15 10.02
C GLY A 298 3.36 5.66 8.62
N THR A 299 4.59 5.39 8.15
CA THR A 299 5.07 5.82 6.84
C THR A 299 4.40 5.08 5.69
N ASP A 300 4.73 3.79 5.51
CA ASP A 300 4.40 3.08 4.28
C ASP A 300 2.90 2.89 4.15
N THR A 301 2.21 2.69 5.27
CA THR A 301 0.77 2.42 5.26
C THR A 301 -0.04 3.64 4.84
N THR A 302 0.24 4.80 5.43
CA THR A 302 -0.46 6.05 5.11
C THR A 302 -0.10 6.52 3.71
N ALA A 303 1.19 6.51 3.34
CA ALA A 303 1.65 6.97 2.04
C ALA A 303 0.99 6.18 0.89
N ASN A 304 1.05 4.84 0.94
CA ASN A 304 0.44 4.00 -0.09
C ASN A 304 -1.08 4.18 -0.16
N THR A 305 -1.75 4.22 0.99
CA THR A 305 -3.21 4.40 1.04
C THR A 305 -3.60 5.75 0.44
N SER A 306 -2.90 6.83 0.78
CA SER A 306 -3.12 8.17 0.22
C SER A 306 -2.85 8.22 -1.28
N THR A 307 -1.78 7.56 -1.76
CA THR A 307 -1.49 7.46 -3.19
C THR A 307 -2.61 6.77 -3.96
N TYR A 308 -3.07 5.61 -3.47
CA TYR A 308 -4.18 4.90 -4.12
C TYR A 308 -5.51 5.65 -4.02
N MET A 309 -5.76 6.37 -2.93
CA MET A 309 -6.93 7.24 -2.77
C MET A 309 -6.97 8.28 -3.90
N ILE A 310 -5.89 9.05 -4.04
CA ILE A 310 -5.77 10.08 -5.07
C ILE A 310 -5.93 9.46 -6.46
N TRP A 311 -5.21 8.36 -6.73
CA TRP A 311 -5.30 7.67 -8.02
C TRP A 311 -6.73 7.21 -8.35
N ALA A 312 -7.41 6.57 -7.39
CA ALA A 312 -8.76 6.03 -7.59
C ALA A 312 -9.80 7.12 -7.80
N ILE A 313 -9.70 8.23 -7.05
CA ILE A 313 -10.57 9.40 -7.22
C ILE A 313 -10.31 10.06 -8.57
N LEU A 314 -9.05 10.29 -8.96
CA LEU A 314 -8.72 10.89 -10.26
C LEU A 314 -9.17 10.04 -11.45
N LYS A 315 -9.24 8.71 -11.29
CA LYS A 315 -9.78 7.79 -12.31
C LYS A 315 -11.30 7.79 -12.38
N ASN A 316 -11.99 8.31 -11.37
CA ASN A 316 -13.44 8.34 -11.28
C ASN A 316 -13.95 9.79 -11.26
N ALA A 317 -14.26 10.33 -12.44
CA ALA A 317 -14.70 11.72 -12.60
C ALA A 317 -15.89 12.08 -11.69
N LYS A 318 -16.87 11.18 -11.52
CA LYS A 318 -18.02 11.42 -10.64
C LYS A 318 -17.63 11.54 -9.16
N ALA A 319 -16.72 10.68 -8.71
CA ALA A 319 -16.21 10.73 -7.33
C ALA A 319 -15.40 12.02 -7.10
N ARG A 320 -14.56 12.38 -8.07
CA ARG A 320 -13.79 13.62 -8.05
C ARG A 320 -14.69 14.86 -7.98
N GLU A 321 -15.64 15.01 -8.91
CA GLU A 321 -16.54 16.16 -8.96
C GLU A 321 -17.36 16.29 -7.67
N ALA A 322 -17.84 15.17 -7.12
CA ALA A 322 -18.56 15.17 -5.85
C ALA A 322 -17.68 15.63 -4.68
N LEU A 323 -16.41 15.18 -4.65
CA LEU A 323 -15.46 15.55 -3.61
C LEU A 323 -15.04 17.02 -3.71
N GLU A 324 -14.68 17.49 -4.90
CA GLU A 324 -14.30 18.89 -5.13
C GLU A 324 -15.46 19.83 -4.74
N LYS A 325 -16.70 19.51 -5.15
CA LYS A 325 -17.89 20.27 -4.77
C LYS A 325 -18.13 20.29 -3.25
N GLU A 326 -17.92 19.16 -2.57
CA GLU A 326 -18.07 19.09 -1.11
C GLU A 326 -17.00 19.94 -0.42
N LEU A 327 -15.75 19.89 -0.87
CA LEU A 327 -14.65 20.67 -0.32
C LEU A 327 -14.82 22.18 -0.56
N ASP A 328 -15.31 22.59 -1.73
CA ASP A 328 -15.62 24.00 -2.05
C ASP A 328 -16.69 24.60 -1.13
N SER A 329 -17.55 23.77 -0.55
CA SER A 329 -18.59 24.21 0.38
C SER A 329 -18.09 24.41 1.82
N VAL A 330 -16.85 24.04 2.12
CA VAL A 330 -16.28 24.16 3.48
C VAL A 330 -15.81 25.59 3.72
N GLU A 331 -16.51 26.30 4.60
CA GLU A 331 -16.12 27.65 4.98
C GLU A 331 -14.98 27.66 6.03
N GLY A 332 -14.00 28.56 5.83
CA GLY A 332 -12.89 28.80 6.74
C GLY A 332 -11.78 27.74 6.69
N PRO A 333 -10.94 27.65 7.74
CA PRO A 333 -9.82 26.71 7.76
C PRO A 333 -10.26 25.25 7.70
N LEU A 334 -9.54 24.44 6.91
CA LEU A 334 -9.70 22.99 6.80
C LEU A 334 -9.07 22.31 8.03
N THR A 335 -9.90 21.97 9.01
CA THR A 335 -9.49 21.21 10.21
C THR A 335 -9.95 19.76 10.11
N ASP A 336 -9.24 18.83 10.75
CA ASP A 336 -9.61 17.40 10.77
C ASP A 336 -11.02 17.20 11.31
N ALA A 337 -11.42 17.98 12.32
CA ALA A 337 -12.76 17.93 12.90
C ALA A 337 -13.87 18.27 11.91
N LYS A 338 -13.65 19.23 11.00
CA LYS A 338 -14.60 19.55 9.93
C LYS A 338 -14.57 18.47 8.84
N LEU A 339 -13.37 18.09 8.39
CA LEU A 339 -13.18 17.09 7.34
C LEU A 339 -13.75 15.72 7.72
N GLU A 340 -13.73 15.35 8.99
CA GLU A 340 -14.34 14.11 9.48
C GLU A 340 -15.86 14.05 9.26
N GLN A 341 -16.54 15.20 9.23
CA GLN A 341 -17.99 15.28 9.07
C GLN A 341 -18.44 15.23 7.62
N LEU A 342 -17.50 15.28 6.67
CA LEU A 342 -17.79 15.36 5.24
C LEU A 342 -18.11 13.96 4.67
N PRO A 343 -19.36 13.69 4.24
CA PRO A 343 -19.77 12.37 3.80
C PRO A 343 -19.10 11.89 2.52
N ILE A 344 -18.84 12.74 1.52
CA ILE A 344 -18.17 12.32 0.27
C ILE A 344 -16.70 11.99 0.57
N LEU A 345 -15.99 12.84 1.31
CA LEU A 345 -14.61 12.55 1.75
C LEU A 345 -14.54 11.27 2.58
N GLY A 346 -15.46 11.08 3.53
CA GLY A 346 -15.57 9.84 4.31
C GLY A 346 -15.76 8.62 3.42
N ALA A 347 -16.66 8.69 2.43
CA ALA A 347 -16.90 7.62 1.48
C ALA A 347 -15.69 7.33 0.58
N CYS A 348 -14.95 8.34 0.15
CA CYS A 348 -13.69 8.20 -0.58
C CYS A 348 -12.65 7.43 0.23
N ILE A 349 -12.49 7.78 1.52
CA ILE A 349 -11.55 7.11 2.43
C ILE A 349 -11.98 5.67 2.68
N ASP A 350 -13.25 5.43 3.00
CA ASP A 350 -13.76 4.09 3.31
C ASP A 350 -13.67 3.15 2.08
N GLU A 351 -13.99 3.64 0.87
CA GLU A 351 -13.86 2.85 -0.36
C GLU A 351 -12.39 2.59 -0.73
N THR A 352 -11.51 3.56 -0.48
CA THR A 352 -10.07 3.36 -0.66
C THR A 352 -9.55 2.32 0.31
N LEU A 353 -9.88 2.41 1.60
CA LEU A 353 -9.45 1.44 2.60
C LEU A 353 -9.99 0.04 2.32
N ARG A 354 -11.20 -0.06 1.71
CA ARG A 354 -11.78 -1.33 1.28
C ARG A 354 -10.96 -2.00 0.18
N LEU A 355 -10.63 -1.24 -0.88
CA LEU A 355 -9.97 -1.80 -2.07
C LEU A 355 -8.45 -1.79 -1.99
N TYR A 356 -7.86 -0.72 -1.49
CA TYR A 356 -6.45 -0.38 -1.62
C TYR A 356 -5.78 -0.02 -0.28
N GLY A 357 -6.40 -0.36 0.85
CA GLY A 357 -5.77 -0.20 2.16
C GLY A 357 -4.43 -0.95 2.23
N ALA A 358 -3.41 -0.31 2.80
CA ALA A 358 -2.02 -0.78 2.70
C ALA A 358 -1.68 -2.08 3.45
N ALA A 359 -2.52 -2.51 4.40
CA ALA A 359 -2.32 -3.75 5.15
C ALA A 359 -3.48 -4.76 4.95
N PRO A 360 -3.76 -5.22 3.71
CA PRO A 360 -4.92 -6.06 3.45
C PRO A 360 -4.64 -7.57 3.62
N ALA A 361 -3.37 -7.92 3.89
CA ALA A 361 -2.86 -9.28 3.96
C ALA A 361 -3.31 -10.03 5.23
N SER A 362 -2.98 -11.32 5.31
CA SER A 362 -3.51 -12.18 6.36
C SER A 362 -2.88 -11.94 7.73
N GLU A 363 -3.73 -11.92 8.76
CA GLU A 363 -3.42 -11.81 10.18
C GLU A 363 -3.50 -13.18 10.88
N PRO A 364 -2.38 -13.91 11.01
CA PRO A 364 -2.39 -15.24 11.63
C PRO A 364 -2.60 -15.14 13.16
N ARG A 365 -3.47 -16.01 13.66
CA ARG A 365 -3.75 -16.21 15.09
C ARG A 365 -3.65 -17.69 15.45
N VAL A 366 -3.11 -17.98 16.63
CA VAL A 366 -2.97 -19.35 17.14
C VAL A 366 -4.21 -19.73 17.93
N VAL A 367 -4.75 -20.91 17.66
CA VAL A 367 -5.88 -21.48 18.39
C VAL A 367 -5.47 -21.75 19.85
N PRO A 368 -6.27 -21.30 20.84
CA PRO A 368 -5.95 -21.45 22.25
C PRO A 368 -5.98 -22.90 22.74
N LYS A 369 -5.57 -23.08 24.01
CA LYS A 369 -5.63 -24.36 24.70
C LYS A 369 -7.03 -24.95 24.69
N GLY A 370 -7.14 -26.23 24.33
CA GLY A 370 -8.42 -26.93 24.21
C GLY A 370 -9.09 -26.86 22.84
N GLY A 371 -8.51 -26.11 21.88
CA GLY A 371 -9.04 -26.00 20.52
C GLY A 371 -10.20 -25.00 20.40
N ALA A 372 -10.69 -24.81 19.17
CA ALA A 372 -11.81 -23.94 18.87
C ALA A 372 -12.69 -24.53 17.76
N THR A 373 -14.01 -24.42 17.90
CA THR A 373 -14.96 -24.78 16.84
C THR A 373 -15.42 -23.51 16.14
N LEU A 374 -15.20 -23.41 14.83
CA LEU A 374 -15.63 -22.27 14.01
C LEU A 374 -16.32 -22.81 12.76
N GLY A 375 -17.56 -22.36 12.53
CA GLY A 375 -18.41 -22.97 11.49
C GLY A 375 -18.63 -24.45 11.77
N GLU A 376 -18.36 -25.29 10.77
CA GLU A 376 -18.48 -26.75 10.84
C GLU A 376 -17.19 -27.47 11.26
N TYR A 377 -16.09 -26.73 11.47
CA TYR A 377 -14.76 -27.29 11.71
C TYR A 377 -14.31 -27.13 13.16
N PHE A 378 -13.68 -28.18 13.69
CA PHE A 378 -12.93 -28.12 14.94
C PHE A 378 -11.44 -27.96 14.64
N PHE A 379 -10.84 -26.92 15.20
CA PHE A 379 -9.42 -26.62 15.09
C PHE A 379 -8.71 -26.98 16.41
N PRO A 380 -7.72 -27.88 16.39
CA PRO A 380 -6.97 -28.22 17.59
C PRO A 380 -6.06 -27.06 18.02
N GLU A 381 -5.70 -27.04 19.30
CA GLU A 381 -4.70 -26.14 19.87
C GLU A 381 -3.43 -26.06 19.01
N GLY A 382 -2.87 -24.86 18.87
CA GLY A 382 -1.66 -24.63 18.08
C GLY A 382 -1.88 -24.47 16.58
N THR A 383 -3.08 -24.78 16.05
CA THR A 383 -3.43 -24.47 14.67
C THR A 383 -3.37 -22.96 14.42
N VAL A 384 -2.83 -22.54 13.29
CA VAL A 384 -2.84 -21.13 12.87
C VAL A 384 -4.07 -20.85 12.00
N LEU A 385 -4.87 -19.87 12.38
CA LEU A 385 -5.99 -19.36 11.62
C LEU A 385 -5.66 -17.96 11.09
N SER A 386 -5.71 -17.79 9.77
CA SER A 386 -5.33 -16.56 9.08
C SER A 386 -6.54 -15.91 8.45
N THR A 387 -6.88 -14.70 8.87
CA THR A 387 -7.96 -13.89 8.25
C THR A 387 -7.34 -12.77 7.44
N GLN A 388 -7.82 -12.47 6.24
CA GLN A 388 -7.30 -11.33 5.45
C GLN A 388 -8.42 -10.37 5.04
N ALA A 389 -8.20 -9.08 5.29
CA ALA A 389 -9.14 -8.03 4.93
C ALA A 389 -9.38 -7.99 3.41
N TRP A 390 -8.35 -8.24 2.60
CA TRP A 390 -8.45 -8.29 1.13
C TRP A 390 -9.62 -9.15 0.63
N THR A 391 -9.72 -10.39 1.12
CA THR A 391 -10.77 -11.32 0.71
C THR A 391 -12.11 -10.90 1.27
N MET A 392 -12.18 -10.54 2.55
CA MET A 392 -13.42 -10.13 3.22
C MET A 392 -14.06 -8.91 2.54
N HIS A 393 -13.24 -7.91 2.20
CA HIS A 393 -13.66 -6.67 1.55
C HIS A 393 -14.12 -6.87 0.09
N ARG A 394 -13.87 -8.06 -0.49
CA ARG A 394 -14.19 -8.41 -1.89
C ARG A 394 -15.25 -9.49 -2.02
N GLN A 395 -15.95 -9.81 -0.94
CA GLN A 395 -17.09 -10.73 -0.99
C GLN A 395 -18.31 -10.05 -1.62
N PRO A 396 -18.87 -10.59 -2.71
CA PRO A 396 -20.05 -10.00 -3.36
C PRO A 396 -21.29 -10.01 -2.45
N GLU A 397 -21.34 -10.89 -1.45
CA GLU A 397 -22.40 -10.95 -0.44
C GLU A 397 -22.36 -9.77 0.54
N LEU A 398 -21.19 -9.15 0.71
CA LEU A 398 -20.98 -7.99 1.58
C LEU A 398 -20.93 -6.68 0.78
N PHE A 399 -20.32 -6.70 -0.41
CA PHE A 399 -20.11 -5.53 -1.25
C PHE A 399 -20.46 -5.84 -2.70
N SER A 400 -21.53 -5.23 -3.23
CA SER A 400 -21.92 -5.38 -4.64
C SER A 400 -20.87 -4.80 -5.60
N GLU A 401 -20.64 -5.46 -6.74
CA GLU A 401 -19.53 -5.14 -7.66
C GLU A 401 -18.20 -4.94 -6.90
N PRO A 402 -17.71 -5.95 -6.16
CA PRO A 402 -16.71 -5.75 -5.11
C PRO A 402 -15.37 -5.21 -5.59
N TYR A 403 -15.03 -5.32 -6.88
CA TYR A 403 -13.77 -4.82 -7.43
C TYR A 403 -13.86 -3.38 -7.96
N LYS A 404 -15.06 -2.81 -8.04
CA LYS A 404 -15.30 -1.46 -8.57
C LYS A 404 -15.14 -0.43 -7.46
N PHE A 405 -14.30 0.58 -7.71
CA PHE A 405 -14.20 1.76 -6.85
C PHE A 405 -15.45 2.62 -7.03
N ASP A 406 -16.37 2.49 -6.09
CA ASP A 406 -17.65 3.20 -6.10
C ASP A 406 -17.91 3.78 -4.71
N ILE A 407 -17.66 5.09 -4.54
CA ILE A 407 -17.87 5.77 -3.27
C ILE A 407 -19.36 5.89 -2.91
N PHE A 408 -20.27 5.87 -3.90
CA PHE A 408 -21.68 6.13 -3.66
C PHE A 408 -22.36 5.00 -2.89
N ARG A 409 -21.75 3.79 -2.86
CA ARG A 409 -22.25 2.66 -2.06
C ARG A 409 -22.36 2.96 -0.57
N TRP A 410 -21.51 3.88 -0.09
CA TRP A 410 -21.47 4.32 1.30
C TRP A 410 -22.57 5.34 1.63
N LEU A 411 -23.17 5.93 0.60
CA LEU A 411 -24.12 7.05 0.69
C LEU A 411 -25.56 6.62 0.39
N ASP A 412 -25.75 5.69 -0.54
CA ASP A 412 -27.07 5.27 -1.03
C ASP A 412 -27.67 4.06 -0.29
N GLY A 413 -27.04 3.63 0.80
CA GLY A 413 -27.52 2.55 1.65
C GLY A 413 -27.20 1.13 1.15
N ARG A 414 -26.43 0.97 0.06
CA ARG A 414 -25.98 -0.36 -0.41
C ARG A 414 -25.07 -1.08 0.58
N VAL A 415 -24.30 -0.34 1.39
CA VAL A 415 -23.46 -0.94 2.44
C VAL A 415 -24.30 -1.22 3.69
N THR A 416 -24.62 -2.50 3.90
CA THR A 416 -25.38 -2.98 5.06
C THR A 416 -24.58 -2.84 6.37
N PRO A 417 -25.24 -2.83 7.55
CA PRO A 417 -24.54 -2.85 8.83
C PRO A 417 -23.58 -4.05 8.99
N VAL A 418 -23.92 -5.20 8.39
CA VAL A 418 -23.07 -6.39 8.40
C VAL A 418 -21.79 -6.16 7.58
N ALA A 419 -21.91 -5.55 6.40
CA ALA A 419 -20.77 -5.18 5.56
C ALA A 419 -19.86 -4.15 6.27
N LYS A 420 -20.44 -3.16 6.96
CA LYS A 420 -19.66 -2.22 7.79
C LYS A 420 -18.88 -2.93 8.89
N GLN A 421 -19.46 -3.95 9.52
CA GLN A 421 -18.77 -4.76 10.53
C GLN A 421 -17.70 -5.71 9.95
N ALA A 422 -17.71 -5.94 8.65
CA ALA A 422 -16.70 -6.74 7.95
C ALA A 422 -15.49 -5.89 7.51
N MET A 423 -15.62 -4.57 7.55
CA MET A 423 -14.51 -3.66 7.30
C MET A 423 -13.46 -3.77 8.39
N ALA A 424 -12.25 -4.13 7.99
CA ALA A 424 -11.11 -4.31 8.87
C ALA A 424 -9.79 -3.74 8.32
N PRO A 425 -9.77 -2.53 7.73
CA PRO A 425 -8.54 -1.97 7.17
C PRO A 425 -7.47 -1.66 8.22
N PHE A 426 -7.86 -1.60 9.49
CA PHE A 426 -6.98 -1.37 10.64
C PHE A 426 -6.90 -2.61 11.57
N GLY A 427 -7.34 -3.78 11.09
CA GLY A 427 -7.44 -5.00 11.89
C GLY A 427 -8.64 -5.00 12.85
N HIS A 428 -8.61 -5.92 13.81
CA HIS A 428 -9.74 -6.18 14.72
C HIS A 428 -9.33 -6.28 16.19
N GLY A 429 -10.32 -6.10 17.07
CA GLY A 429 -10.26 -6.50 18.48
C GLY A 429 -9.17 -5.82 19.30
N ALA A 430 -8.56 -6.56 20.22
CA ALA A 430 -7.53 -6.06 21.14
C ALA A 430 -6.26 -5.57 20.42
N THR A 431 -6.06 -5.97 19.16
CA THR A 431 -4.88 -5.67 18.35
C THR A 431 -5.18 -4.71 17.20
N VAL A 432 -6.33 -4.03 17.20
CA VAL A 432 -6.66 -2.99 16.22
C VAL A 432 -5.56 -1.92 16.18
N CYS A 433 -5.27 -1.35 15.02
CA CYS A 433 -4.19 -0.38 14.82
C CYS A 433 -4.22 0.72 15.90
N VAL A 434 -3.06 1.02 16.49
CA VAL A 434 -2.94 2.11 17.48
C VAL A 434 -2.99 3.49 16.81
N GLY A 435 -2.40 3.60 15.61
CA GLY A 435 -2.31 4.84 14.84
C GLY A 435 -3.52 5.13 13.96
N MET A 436 -4.64 4.43 14.12
CA MET A 436 -5.81 4.57 13.23
C MET A 436 -6.30 6.02 13.11
N HIS A 437 -6.37 6.75 14.22
CA HIS A 437 -6.84 8.14 14.21
C HIS A 437 -5.85 9.10 13.54
N LEU A 438 -4.54 8.89 13.74
CA LEU A 438 -3.50 9.67 13.05
C LEU A 438 -3.55 9.42 11.54
N ALA A 439 -3.60 8.15 11.12
CA ALA A 439 -3.70 7.80 9.71
C ALA A 439 -4.96 8.38 9.04
N LYS A 440 -6.12 8.36 9.72
CA LYS A 440 -7.34 8.98 9.18
C LYS A 440 -7.23 10.50 9.07
N MET A 441 -6.57 11.15 10.02
CA MET A 441 -6.30 12.59 9.96
C MET A 441 -5.39 12.94 8.77
N GLU A 442 -4.30 12.20 8.61
CA GLU A 442 -3.39 12.35 7.45
C GLU A 442 -4.12 12.13 6.12
N LEU A 443 -4.96 11.10 6.02
CA LEU A 443 -5.75 10.82 4.81
C LEU A 443 -6.72 11.96 4.48
N ARG A 444 -7.47 12.46 5.48
CA ARG A 444 -8.42 13.57 5.28
C ARG A 444 -7.73 14.85 4.84
N LEU A 445 -6.68 15.25 5.55
CA LEU A 445 -5.93 16.46 5.25
C LEU A 445 -5.23 16.35 3.89
N THR A 446 -4.66 15.19 3.58
CA THR A 446 -4.03 14.94 2.28
C THR A 446 -5.04 15.03 1.14
N ALA A 447 -6.20 14.38 1.25
CA ALA A 447 -7.23 14.46 0.23
C ALA A 447 -7.74 15.90 0.06
N ALA A 448 -8.09 16.56 1.17
CA ALA A 448 -8.64 17.91 1.14
C ALA A 448 -7.67 18.89 0.49
N LEU A 449 -6.40 18.91 0.94
CA LEU A 449 -5.40 19.83 0.38
C LEU A 449 -5.02 19.45 -1.06
N PHE A 450 -4.92 18.17 -1.39
CA PHE A 450 -4.63 17.76 -2.78
C PHE A 450 -5.72 18.25 -3.74
N PHE A 451 -6.99 18.01 -3.45
CA PHE A 451 -8.10 18.33 -4.36
C PHE A 451 -8.53 19.81 -4.33
N THR A 452 -8.15 20.57 -3.31
CA THR A 452 -8.37 22.04 -3.28
C THR A 452 -7.19 22.83 -3.85
N GLU A 453 -5.95 22.34 -3.67
CA GLU A 453 -4.75 23.08 -4.07
C GLU A 453 -4.14 22.68 -5.41
N LEU A 454 -4.41 21.47 -5.91
CA LEU A 454 -3.80 20.92 -7.11
C LEU A 454 -4.88 20.63 -8.18
N ASN A 455 -4.94 21.48 -9.21
CA ASN A 455 -5.73 21.19 -10.41
C ASN A 455 -5.01 20.13 -11.26
N VAL A 456 -5.24 18.84 -10.97
CA VAL A 456 -4.53 17.72 -11.61
C VAL A 456 -5.38 17.00 -12.66
N THR A 457 -4.76 16.58 -13.77
CA THR A 457 -5.31 15.57 -14.69
C THR A 457 -4.40 14.33 -14.68
N CYS A 458 -4.98 13.13 -14.55
CA CYS A 458 -4.22 11.88 -14.53
C CYS A 458 -3.94 11.41 -15.97
N LYS A 459 -2.67 11.30 -16.37
CA LYS A 459 -2.27 10.56 -17.58
C LYS A 459 -1.53 9.27 -17.19
N PRO A 460 -1.94 8.09 -17.70
CA PRO A 460 -1.21 6.85 -17.47
C PRO A 460 0.20 6.91 -18.10
N HIS A 461 1.22 6.41 -17.40
CA HIS A 461 2.58 6.36 -17.92
C HIS A 461 2.69 5.32 -19.06
N PRO A 462 3.19 5.68 -20.26
CA PRO A 462 3.50 4.70 -21.29
C PRO A 462 4.68 3.84 -20.83
N GLY A 463 4.43 2.56 -20.52
CA GLY A 463 5.46 1.61 -20.09
C GLY A 463 5.20 0.91 -18.75
N VAL A 464 4.24 1.37 -17.95
CA VAL A 464 3.77 0.65 -16.77
C VAL A 464 2.52 -0.14 -17.15
N LYS A 465 2.61 -1.48 -17.15
CA LYS A 465 1.42 -2.32 -17.29
C LYS A 465 0.63 -2.24 -15.99
N TYR A 466 -0.45 -1.46 -16.00
CA TYR A 466 -1.46 -1.52 -14.95
C TYR A 466 -2.33 -2.76 -15.18
N SER A 467 -1.90 -3.89 -14.63
CA SER A 467 -2.73 -5.10 -14.58
C SER A 467 -3.80 -4.90 -13.51
N SER A 468 -5.06 -5.13 -13.86
CA SER A 468 -6.16 -5.21 -12.90
C SER A 468 -6.02 -6.37 -11.90
N ASN A 469 -5.00 -7.22 -12.08
CA ASN A 469 -4.76 -8.47 -11.35
C ASN A 469 -3.37 -8.55 -10.70
N ASP A 470 -2.55 -7.49 -10.73
CA ASP A 470 -1.23 -7.55 -10.10
C ASP A 470 -1.35 -7.13 -8.63
N GLY A 471 -1.12 -8.12 -7.77
CA GLY A 471 -1.02 -7.99 -6.33
C GLY A 471 -0.15 -6.82 -5.90
N ILE A 472 -0.48 -6.31 -4.72
CA ILE A 472 0.26 -5.27 -4.00
C ILE A 472 1.67 -5.82 -3.68
N GLY A 473 2.56 -5.74 -4.66
CA GLY A 473 4.00 -5.85 -4.52
C GLY A 473 4.56 -4.43 -4.47
N LEU A 474 5.36 -4.15 -3.44
CA LEU A 474 6.18 -2.95 -3.34
C LEU A 474 7.11 -2.86 -4.57
N ALA A 475 6.69 -2.15 -5.62
CA ALA A 475 7.58 -1.52 -6.61
C ALA A 475 6.79 -0.65 -7.60
N ALA A 476 7.19 0.62 -7.66
CA ALA A 476 7.06 1.56 -8.79
C ALA A 476 5.64 2.02 -9.21
N ASN A 477 5.23 3.20 -8.74
CA ASN A 477 4.13 3.97 -9.31
C ASN A 477 4.58 5.42 -9.57
N LEU A 478 4.97 5.74 -10.81
CA LEU A 478 5.31 7.09 -11.24
C LEU A 478 4.05 7.82 -11.74
N PHE A 479 3.81 9.06 -11.28
CA PHE A 479 2.69 9.91 -11.70
C PHE A 479 3.14 11.04 -12.63
N ILE A 480 2.25 11.50 -13.52
CA ILE A 480 2.44 12.65 -14.41
C ILE A 480 1.37 13.69 -14.10
N ILE A 481 1.75 14.80 -13.45
CA ILE A 481 0.95 16.02 -13.34
C ILE A 481 1.34 16.93 -14.51
N ASN A 482 0.46 17.07 -15.50
CA ASN A 482 0.68 18.04 -16.59
C ASN A 482 0.20 19.43 -16.20
N LYS A 483 0.97 20.45 -16.61
CA LYS A 483 0.84 21.89 -16.37
C LYS A 483 -0.59 22.44 -16.26
N CYS A 484 -0.84 23.20 -15.18
CA CYS A 484 -1.62 24.43 -15.26
C CYS A 484 -0.94 25.39 -16.24
N THR A 485 -1.60 25.72 -17.33
CA THR A 485 -1.33 26.97 -18.05
C THR A 485 -2.16 28.05 -17.36
N LEU A 486 -1.53 28.79 -16.44
CA LEU A 486 -1.97 30.15 -16.13
C LEU A 486 -1.50 31.00 -17.31
N SER A 487 -2.35 31.18 -18.32
CA SER A 487 -2.28 32.38 -19.16
C SER A 487 -3.36 33.32 -18.65
N THR A 488 -2.92 34.41 -18.03
CA THR A 488 -3.67 35.66 -17.90
C THR A 488 -4.48 35.91 -19.18
N MET A 489 -5.79 36.12 -19.06
CA MET A 489 -6.60 36.63 -20.16
C MET A 489 -6.03 37.99 -20.57
N SER A 490 -5.32 38.04 -21.70
CA SER A 490 -5.09 39.28 -22.43
C SER A 490 -6.04 39.31 -23.62
N GLU A 491 -6.81 40.40 -23.69
CA GLU A 491 -7.73 40.75 -24.78
C GLU A 491 -7.02 41.01 -26.11
N THR A 492 -6.32 40.03 -26.68
CA THR A 492 -5.80 40.11 -28.06
C THR A 492 -5.49 38.71 -28.58
N ASP A 493 -6.50 38.00 -29.05
CA ASP A 493 -6.35 37.12 -30.22
C ASP A 493 -7.72 36.95 -30.87
N LYS A 494 -8.02 37.92 -31.74
CA LYS A 494 -9.06 37.77 -32.75
C LYS A 494 -8.66 36.62 -33.68
N GLN A 495 -9.64 35.79 -34.04
CA GLN A 495 -9.61 34.78 -35.11
C GLN A 495 -8.60 35.08 -36.24
N PRO A 496 -8.04 34.00 -36.83
CA PRO A 496 -8.08 33.96 -38.29
C PRO A 496 -8.40 32.57 -38.85
N SER A 497 -9.48 32.50 -39.63
CA SER A 497 -9.41 32.31 -41.09
C SER A 497 -10.58 31.46 -41.61
N GLY A 498 -11.46 32.11 -42.39
CA GLY A 498 -12.51 31.46 -43.15
C GLY A 498 -11.95 30.66 -44.31
N LYS A 499 -11.41 29.48 -44.03
CA LYS A 499 -11.10 28.45 -45.03
C LYS A 499 -12.26 27.45 -45.09
N GLY A 500 -12.70 27.11 -46.30
CA GLY A 500 -13.77 26.13 -46.49
C GLY A 500 -13.40 24.74 -45.96
N PRO A 501 -14.38 23.90 -45.58
CA PRO A 501 -14.15 22.59 -44.96
C PRO A 501 -13.22 21.69 -45.77
N ASP A 502 -13.31 21.73 -47.10
CA ASP A 502 -12.48 20.90 -47.99
C ASP A 502 -11.00 21.26 -47.94
N GLN A 503 -10.67 22.54 -47.79
CA GLN A 503 -9.28 22.98 -47.75
C GLN A 503 -8.65 22.70 -46.38
N ALA A 504 -9.45 22.83 -45.30
CA ALA A 504 -9.03 22.41 -43.96
C ALA A 504 -8.79 20.89 -43.87
N PHE A 505 -9.67 20.08 -44.49
CA PHE A 505 -9.47 18.64 -44.59
C PHE A 505 -8.20 18.28 -45.36
N THR A 506 -7.97 18.95 -46.50
CA THR A 506 -6.79 18.75 -47.34
C THR A 506 -5.50 19.00 -46.58
N ASP A 507 -5.41 20.17 -45.93
CA ASP A 507 -4.22 20.57 -45.18
C ASP A 507 -3.99 19.63 -43.98
N PHE A 508 -5.04 19.28 -43.23
CA PHE A 508 -4.94 18.37 -42.08
C PHE A 508 -4.51 16.95 -42.49
N TYR A 509 -5.15 16.36 -43.51
CA TYR A 509 -4.85 14.99 -43.92
C TYR A 509 -3.44 14.88 -44.49
N LEU A 510 -3.02 15.83 -45.33
CA LEU A 510 -1.65 15.87 -45.83
C LEU A 510 -0.65 16.07 -44.68
N GLN A 511 -0.94 16.93 -43.70
CA GLN A 511 -0.03 17.17 -42.57
C GLN A 511 0.09 15.94 -41.66
N GLN A 512 -1.01 15.26 -41.34
CA GLN A 512 -1.01 14.08 -40.48
C GLN A 512 -0.38 12.87 -41.20
N ALA A 513 -0.75 12.64 -42.46
CA ALA A 513 -0.13 11.59 -43.26
C ALA A 513 1.37 11.84 -43.44
N THR A 514 1.79 13.08 -43.72
CA THR A 514 3.22 13.42 -43.84
C THR A 514 3.96 13.30 -42.50
N LYS A 515 3.30 13.55 -41.37
CA LYS A 515 3.88 13.38 -40.04
C LYS A 515 4.11 11.89 -39.73
N GLU A 516 3.10 11.05 -39.93
CA GLU A 516 3.22 9.59 -39.77
C GLU A 516 4.24 9.01 -40.76
N PHE A 517 4.25 9.50 -42.00
CA PHE A 517 5.24 9.13 -42.99
C PHE A 517 6.64 9.63 -42.62
N GLY A 518 6.77 10.80 -41.99
CA GLY A 518 8.03 11.38 -41.50
C GLY A 518 8.66 10.55 -40.39
N ASP A 519 7.84 10.03 -39.47
CA ASP A 519 8.27 9.12 -38.40
C ASP A 519 8.79 7.78 -38.98
N ASP A 520 8.25 7.33 -40.11
CA ASP A 520 8.69 6.12 -40.82
C ASP A 520 9.73 6.38 -41.95
N LEU A 521 9.96 7.63 -42.33
CA LEU A 521 10.87 8.03 -43.42
C LEU A 521 12.32 7.61 -43.12
N ALA A 522 12.72 7.63 -41.85
CA ALA A 522 14.05 7.20 -41.41
C ALA A 522 14.29 5.69 -41.60
N LYS A 523 13.23 4.88 -41.71
CA LYS A 523 13.31 3.44 -42.04
C LYS A 523 13.36 3.23 -43.55
N LEU A 524 12.58 4.00 -44.31
CA LEU A 524 12.52 3.93 -45.77
C LEU A 524 13.81 4.44 -46.45
N GLN A 525 14.42 5.52 -45.94
CA GLN A 525 15.70 6.02 -46.44
C GLN A 525 16.88 5.04 -46.26
N LYS A 526 16.73 4.06 -45.37
CA LYS A 526 17.72 3.00 -45.15
C LYS A 526 17.46 1.76 -46.01
N ALA A 527 16.35 1.72 -46.76
CA ALA A 527 16.06 0.63 -47.67
C ALA A 527 16.96 0.73 -48.93
N PRO A 528 17.57 -0.37 -49.38
CA PRO A 528 18.59 -0.36 -50.43
C PRO A 528 18.09 0.07 -51.82
N ASP A 529 16.78 0.19 -52.00
CA ASP A 529 16.07 0.54 -53.23
C ASP A 529 15.48 1.97 -53.23
N PHE A 530 15.63 2.73 -52.15
CA PHE A 530 15.16 4.11 -52.06
C PHE A 530 16.03 5.05 -52.90
N LYS A 531 15.43 5.76 -53.88
CA LYS A 531 16.12 6.72 -54.76
C LYS A 531 15.70 8.15 -54.40
N ASP A 532 16.56 9.12 -54.66
CA ASP A 532 16.32 10.53 -54.28
C ASP A 532 15.04 11.12 -54.90
N GLY A 533 14.60 10.63 -56.06
CA GLY A 533 13.32 11.04 -56.69
C GLY A 533 12.06 10.33 -56.14
N SER A 534 12.20 9.34 -55.25
CA SER A 534 11.06 8.55 -54.75
C SER A 534 10.15 9.37 -53.83
N LEU A 535 10.68 10.41 -53.16
CA LEU A 535 9.90 11.24 -52.25
C LEU A 535 8.82 12.05 -52.98
N GLU A 536 9.15 12.61 -54.13
CA GLU A 536 8.21 13.39 -54.94
C GLU A 536 7.06 12.50 -55.46
N VAL A 537 7.38 11.27 -55.88
CA VAL A 537 6.39 10.29 -56.32
C VAL A 537 5.46 9.87 -55.18
N LEU A 538 5.99 9.70 -53.96
CA LEU A 538 5.21 9.33 -52.78
C LEU A 538 4.28 10.47 -52.34
N VAL A 539 4.77 11.71 -52.36
CA VAL A 539 3.94 12.89 -52.07
C VAL A 539 2.82 13.02 -53.09
N GLU A 540 3.10 12.79 -54.37
CA GLU A 540 2.08 12.81 -55.42
C GLU A 540 1.07 11.67 -55.27
N ALA A 541 1.50 10.47 -54.90
CA ALA A 541 0.61 9.35 -54.59
C ALA A 541 -0.29 9.64 -53.39
N LEU A 542 0.21 10.31 -52.34
CA LEU A 542 -0.60 10.74 -51.19
C LEU A 542 -1.67 11.78 -51.59
N LYS A 543 -1.31 12.74 -52.46
CA LYS A 543 -2.28 13.69 -53.03
C LYS A 543 -3.35 12.97 -53.86
N GLN A 544 -2.98 11.97 -54.65
CA GLN A 544 -3.94 11.14 -55.39
C GLN A 544 -4.82 10.30 -54.44
N GLY A 545 -4.25 9.76 -53.36
CA GLY A 545 -5.01 9.06 -52.31
C GLY A 545 -6.05 9.97 -51.67
N GLN A 546 -5.71 11.23 -51.42
CA GLN A 546 -6.68 12.23 -50.96
C GLN A 546 -7.82 12.44 -51.98
N SER A 547 -7.51 12.44 -53.28
CA SER A 547 -8.52 12.57 -54.34
C SER A 547 -9.51 11.38 -54.39
N SER A 548 -9.17 10.25 -53.75
CA SER A 548 -9.97 9.02 -53.73
C SER A 548 -11.10 9.06 -52.68
N PHE A 549 -11.08 10.00 -51.73
CA PHE A 549 -12.21 10.22 -50.82
C PHE A 549 -13.32 10.99 -51.55
N ASP A 550 -14.56 10.54 -51.43
CA ASP A 550 -15.69 11.25 -52.01
C ASP A 550 -16.05 12.52 -51.21
N ALA A 551 -16.93 13.35 -51.76
CA ALA A 551 -17.29 14.62 -51.13
C ALA A 551 -17.98 14.44 -49.76
N ALA A 552 -18.67 13.32 -49.53
CA ALA A 552 -19.35 13.06 -48.27
C ALA A 552 -18.36 12.66 -47.16
N ASP A 553 -17.36 11.85 -47.49
CA ASP A 553 -16.29 11.47 -46.57
C ASP A 553 -15.40 12.66 -46.21
N ARG A 554 -15.06 13.51 -47.19
CA ARG A 554 -14.29 14.74 -46.94
C ARG A 554 -15.07 15.71 -46.06
N ALA A 555 -16.37 15.87 -46.28
CA ALA A 555 -17.21 16.74 -45.46
C ALA A 555 -17.31 16.23 -44.01
N ARG A 556 -17.51 14.91 -43.81
CA ARG A 556 -17.60 14.31 -42.47
C ARG A 556 -16.31 14.48 -41.68
N ILE A 557 -15.17 14.19 -42.29
CA ILE A 557 -13.87 14.31 -41.61
C ILE A 557 -13.51 15.79 -41.42
N GLY A 558 -13.78 16.64 -42.41
CA GLY A 558 -13.60 18.09 -42.30
C GLY A 558 -14.42 18.70 -41.16
N GLN A 559 -15.65 18.25 -40.93
CA GLN A 559 -16.48 18.68 -39.78
C GLN A 559 -15.87 18.24 -38.45
N ASP A 560 -15.42 16.99 -38.32
CA ASP A 560 -14.78 16.49 -37.10
C ASP A 560 -13.49 17.27 -36.80
N VAL A 561 -12.70 17.58 -37.83
CA VAL A 561 -11.50 18.42 -37.70
C VAL A 561 -11.86 19.84 -37.27
N LEU A 562 -12.86 20.47 -37.88
CA LEU A 562 -13.32 21.80 -37.50
C LEU A 562 -13.86 21.82 -36.06
N GLU A 563 -14.56 20.77 -35.63
CA GLU A 563 -15.01 20.62 -34.26
C GLU A 563 -13.84 20.46 -33.30
N ARG A 564 -12.83 19.66 -33.63
CA ARG A 564 -11.64 19.50 -32.79
C ARG A 564 -10.80 20.77 -32.69
N ILE A 565 -10.65 21.51 -33.79
CA ILE A 565 -10.03 22.84 -33.80
C ILE A 565 -10.84 23.82 -32.94
N SER A 566 -12.18 23.79 -33.03
CA SER A 566 -13.03 24.63 -32.17
C SER A 566 -12.93 24.26 -30.68
N ARG A 567 -12.53 23.01 -30.38
CA ARG A 567 -12.23 22.49 -29.04
C ARG A 567 -10.75 22.69 -28.64
N GLY A 568 -9.91 23.24 -29.53
CA GLY A 568 -8.49 23.49 -29.28
C GLY A 568 -7.60 22.25 -29.17
N GLU A 569 -8.02 21.12 -29.76
CA GLU A 569 -7.31 19.82 -29.73
C GLU A 569 -6.20 19.66 -30.76
#